data_AF-A0ABD2LFZ7-F1
#
_entry.id   AF-A0ABD2LFZ7-F1
#
_cell.length_a   1.000
_cell.length_b   1.000
_cell.length_c   1.000
_cell.angle_alpha   90.00
_cell.angle_beta   90.00
_cell.angle_gamma   90.00
#
_symmetry.space_group_name_H-M   'P 1'
#
loop_
_entity.id
_entity.type
_entity.pdbx_description
1 polymer ?
#
loop_
_entity_poly.entity_id
_entity_poly.type
_entity_poly.pdbx_seq_one_letter_code
_entity_poly.pdbx_strand_id
1 'polypeptide(L)'
;MGDAAIQRLTDILQQLLAAQQQNAPPAQNASQLPTLTDVVCYDASEHRGCEIEDWLKRFEFALDCAAPNLQDELKVKLLMTKLCGPTFNEYCKSVLPREVTVFDFVETSEKLKALFSRPQSVWIDRYECLRSVKDDDEDFGTFINRQKKLLRDFNFKKLNEEQFNCMVLLIFLKSPKDATLRSRILAKLAADGDTVKYDTVVDDLKVYMSTIAEAKALEQPLFRSICWQPN
;
A
#
# COMPACT_ATOMS: atom_id res chain seq x y z
N MET A 1 -13.51 74.40 26.01
CA MET A 1 -13.71 73.31 26.99
C MET A 1 -13.75 71.90 26.35
N GLY A 2 -13.70 71.74 25.02
CA GLY A 2 -13.80 70.44 24.35
C GLY A 2 -12.51 69.60 24.32
N ASP A 3 -11.34 70.22 24.18
CA ASP A 3 -10.07 69.48 24.00
C ASP A 3 -9.64 68.66 25.22
N ALA A 4 -9.85 69.18 26.43
CA ALA A 4 -9.48 68.46 27.65
C ALA A 4 -10.32 67.18 27.88
N ALA A 5 -11.57 67.18 27.39
CA ALA A 5 -12.45 66.01 27.47
C ALA A 5 -12.06 64.95 26.43
N ILE A 6 -11.68 65.37 25.22
CA ILE A 6 -11.20 64.48 24.16
C ILE A 6 -9.86 63.83 24.57
N GLN A 7 -8.95 64.60 25.16
CA GLN A 7 -7.68 64.07 25.63
C GLN A 7 -7.87 62.99 26.69
N ARG A 8 -8.77 63.21 27.66
CA ARG A 8 -9.08 62.21 28.69
C ARG A 8 -9.74 60.96 28.12
N LEU A 9 -10.60 61.10 27.10
CA LEU A 9 -11.21 59.95 26.45
C LEU A 9 -10.15 59.09 25.73
N THR A 10 -9.17 59.75 25.14
CA THR A 10 -8.05 59.11 24.44
C THR A 10 -7.16 58.36 25.42
N ASP A 11 -6.81 58.98 26.55
CA ASP A 11 -6.01 58.33 27.60
C ASP A 11 -6.72 57.10 28.18
N ILE A 12 -8.04 57.17 28.40
CA ILE A 12 -8.82 56.04 28.91
C ILE A 12 -8.86 54.89 27.89
N LEU A 13 -9.05 55.20 26.61
CA LEU A 13 -9.03 54.18 25.55
C LEU A 13 -7.65 53.52 25.42
N GLN A 14 -6.59 54.30 25.57
CA GLN A 14 -5.21 53.80 25.50
C GLN A 14 -4.87 52.92 26.70
N GLN A 15 -5.37 53.28 27.88
CA GLN A 15 -5.23 52.48 29.11
C GLN A 15 -6.05 51.18 29.06
N LEU A 16 -7.24 51.19 28.46
CA LEU A 16 -8.04 49.98 28.23
C LEU A 16 -7.40 49.03 27.21
N LEU A 17 -6.75 49.57 26.16
CA LEU A 17 -6.01 48.76 25.18
C LEU A 17 -4.79 48.08 25.82
N ALA A 18 -4.03 48.81 26.66
CA ALA A 18 -2.88 48.27 27.37
C ALA A 18 -3.28 47.19 28.39
N ALA A 19 -4.42 47.38 29.07
CA ALA A 19 -4.98 46.38 29.98
C ALA A 19 -5.45 45.11 29.27
N GLN A 20 -5.95 45.20 28.02
CA GLN A 20 -6.26 44.01 27.20
C GLN A 20 -5.00 43.25 26.75
N GLN A 21 -3.89 43.95 26.45
CA GLN A 21 -2.63 43.28 26.06
C GLN A 21 -1.93 42.57 27.23
N GLN A 22 -2.16 43.00 28.47
CA GLN A 22 -1.60 42.37 29.67
C GLN A 22 -2.45 41.20 30.21
N ASN A 23 -3.69 41.04 29.75
CA ASN A 23 -4.60 39.97 30.17
C ASN A 23 -4.73 38.83 29.15
N ALA A 24 -3.90 38.81 28.10
CA ALA A 24 -3.68 37.56 27.39
C ALA A 24 -3.00 36.60 28.38
N PRO A 25 -3.56 35.40 28.66
CA PRO A 25 -2.81 34.41 29.40
C PRO A 25 -1.46 34.24 28.68
N PRO A 26 -0.32 34.09 29.40
CA PRO A 26 0.90 33.67 28.74
C PRO A 26 0.50 32.45 27.92
N ALA A 27 0.79 32.48 26.61
CA ALA A 27 0.62 31.32 25.76
C ALA A 27 1.39 30.19 26.44
N GLN A 28 0.71 29.41 27.27
CA GLN A 28 1.20 28.15 27.79
C GLN A 28 1.60 27.42 26.53
N ASN A 29 2.89 27.07 26.42
CA ASN A 29 3.48 26.36 25.30
C ASN A 29 2.51 25.27 24.81
N ALA A 30 1.60 25.62 23.90
CA ALA A 30 0.89 24.64 23.12
C ALA A 30 2.01 24.11 22.27
N SER A 31 2.51 22.92 22.60
CA SER A 31 3.57 22.24 21.86
C SER A 31 3.18 22.28 20.39
N GLN A 32 3.70 23.25 19.65
CA GLN A 32 3.29 23.48 18.29
C GLN A 32 3.72 22.25 17.51
N LEU A 33 2.75 21.54 16.94
CA LEU A 33 3.04 20.36 16.15
C LEU A 33 3.91 20.82 14.96
N PRO A 34 5.04 20.15 14.69
CA PRO A 34 5.89 20.54 13.59
C PRO A 34 5.11 20.48 12.27
N THR A 35 5.32 21.48 11.42
CA THR A 35 4.64 21.54 10.12
C THR A 35 5.48 20.81 9.07
N LEU A 36 4.93 19.77 8.47
CA LEU A 36 5.57 19.02 7.38
C LEU A 36 4.96 19.42 6.04
N THR A 37 5.32 20.59 5.50
CA THR A 37 4.76 21.11 4.23
C THR A 37 5.05 20.21 3.03
N ASP A 38 6.19 19.54 3.01
CA ASP A 38 6.63 18.73 1.86
C ASP A 38 6.00 17.32 1.81
N VAL A 39 5.22 16.94 2.82
CA VAL A 39 4.52 15.66 2.87
C VAL A 39 3.04 15.89 2.54
N VAL A 40 2.64 15.45 1.35
CA VAL A 40 1.26 15.48 0.86
C VAL A 40 0.44 14.44 1.64
N CYS A 41 -0.87 14.70 1.79
CA CYS A 41 -1.77 13.75 2.43
C CYS A 41 -1.79 12.41 1.68
N TYR A 42 -1.76 11.30 2.43
CA TYR A 42 -1.95 9.98 1.88
C TYR A 42 -3.42 9.72 1.56
N ASP A 43 -3.70 9.26 0.34
CA ASP A 43 -5.01 8.87 -0.12
C ASP A 43 -4.98 7.41 -0.62
N ALA A 44 -5.66 6.53 0.10
CA ALA A 44 -5.73 5.11 -0.24
C ALA A 44 -6.58 4.81 -1.50
N SER A 45 -7.41 5.75 -1.95
CA SER A 45 -8.29 5.56 -3.10
C SER A 45 -7.59 5.81 -4.45
N GLU A 46 -6.45 6.49 -4.45
CA GLU A 46 -5.69 6.73 -5.68
C GLU A 46 -4.95 5.46 -6.12
N HIS A 47 -5.47 4.81 -7.16
CA HIS A 47 -4.90 3.56 -7.70
C HIS A 47 -3.49 3.76 -8.33
N ARG A 48 -3.12 5.03 -8.60
CA ARG A 48 -1.78 5.48 -9.04
C ARG A 48 -1.03 6.27 -7.97
N GLY A 49 -1.49 6.27 -6.72
CA GLY A 49 -0.83 6.92 -5.59
C GLY A 49 0.46 6.19 -5.17
N CYS A 50 1.22 6.79 -4.24
CA CYS A 50 2.37 6.11 -3.65
C CYS A 50 1.92 4.98 -2.71
N GLU A 51 2.67 3.89 -2.65
CA GLU A 51 2.45 2.81 -1.68
C GLU A 51 2.55 3.36 -0.25
N ILE A 52 1.72 2.85 0.67
CA ILE A 52 1.68 3.33 2.07
C ILE A 52 3.06 3.21 2.72
N GLU A 53 3.83 2.19 2.36
CA GLU A 53 5.19 1.96 2.83
C GLU A 53 6.15 3.06 2.40
N ASP A 54 6.09 3.48 1.15
CA ASP A 54 6.96 4.53 0.62
C ASP A 54 6.52 5.91 1.12
N TRP A 55 5.21 6.12 1.30
CA TRP A 55 4.68 7.31 1.94
C TRP A 55 5.13 7.43 3.41
N LEU A 56 5.02 6.34 4.18
CA LEU A 56 5.45 6.31 5.58
C LEU A 56 6.95 6.59 5.70
N LYS A 57 7.79 6.00 4.86
CA LYS A 57 9.24 6.31 4.83
C LYS A 57 9.50 7.79 4.57
N ARG A 58 8.75 8.40 3.63
CA ARG A 58 8.88 9.84 3.34
C ARG A 58 8.40 10.69 4.51
N PHE A 59 7.31 10.32 5.15
CA PHE A 59 6.79 10.98 6.34
C PHE A 59 7.83 10.93 7.48
N GLU A 60 8.36 9.75 7.75
CA GLU A 60 9.34 9.48 8.81
C GLU A 60 10.64 10.27 8.56
N PHE A 61 11.14 10.27 7.32
CA PHE A 61 12.29 11.10 6.94
C PHE A 61 12.06 12.61 7.16
N ALA A 62 10.89 13.11 6.77
CA ALA A 62 10.55 14.52 6.96
C ALA A 62 10.39 14.88 8.45
N LEU A 63 9.80 13.96 9.23
CA LEU A 63 9.66 14.08 10.67
C LEU A 63 11.02 14.11 11.36
N ASP A 64 11.95 13.22 10.99
CA ASP A 64 13.30 13.19 11.55
C ASP A 64 14.08 14.48 11.26
N CYS A 65 13.85 15.09 10.09
CA CYS A 65 14.45 16.37 9.72
C CYS A 65 13.86 17.54 10.53
N ALA A 66 12.56 17.54 10.79
CA ALA A 66 11.87 18.66 11.43
C ALA A 66 11.83 18.56 12.97
N ALA A 67 11.71 17.36 13.51
CA ALA A 67 11.51 17.10 14.94
C ALA A 67 11.98 15.68 15.34
N PRO A 68 13.31 15.42 15.37
CA PRO A 68 13.86 14.07 15.62
C PRO A 68 13.53 13.50 17.01
N ASN A 69 13.24 14.35 17.99
CA ASN A 69 12.96 13.96 19.38
C ASN A 69 11.47 14.09 19.77
N LEU A 70 10.57 14.10 18.77
CA LEU A 70 9.14 14.23 19.03
C LEU A 70 8.61 13.02 19.81
N GLN A 71 7.74 13.26 20.80
CA GLN A 71 7.09 12.17 21.54
C GLN A 71 6.14 11.40 20.65
N ASP A 72 6.04 10.08 20.84
CA ASP A 72 5.28 9.19 19.97
C ASP A 72 3.81 9.57 19.82
N GLU A 73 3.15 10.01 20.89
CA GLU A 73 1.78 10.51 20.84
C GLU A 73 1.63 11.68 19.85
N LEU A 74 2.59 12.60 19.82
CA LEU A 74 2.60 13.73 18.90
C LEU A 74 2.98 13.30 17.47
N LYS A 75 3.85 12.30 17.30
CA LYS A 75 4.13 11.70 15.98
C LYS A 75 2.87 11.09 15.38
N VAL A 76 2.12 10.33 16.17
CA VAL A 76 0.86 9.71 15.74
C VAL A 76 -0.18 10.77 15.41
N LYS A 77 -0.35 11.79 16.26
CA LYS A 77 -1.24 12.93 15.95
C LYS A 77 -0.86 13.60 14.63
N LEU A 78 0.42 13.86 14.40
CA LEU A 78 0.91 14.45 13.15
C LEU A 78 0.65 13.54 11.94
N LEU A 79 0.91 12.24 12.07
CA LEU A 79 0.62 11.25 11.04
C LEU A 79 -0.86 11.25 10.65
N MET A 80 -1.76 11.29 11.64
CA MET A 80 -3.20 11.34 11.41
C MET A 80 -3.62 12.61 10.63
N THR A 81 -2.99 13.76 10.89
CA THR A 81 -3.25 14.99 10.10
C THR A 81 -2.81 14.90 8.64
N LYS A 82 -1.98 13.91 8.32
CA LYS A 82 -1.45 13.64 6.98
C LYS A 82 -2.16 12.51 6.26
N LEU A 83 -3.22 11.94 6.83
CA LEU A 83 -4.13 11.05 6.10
C LEU A 83 -5.28 11.88 5.50
N CYS A 84 -5.74 11.54 4.29
CA CYS A 84 -6.95 12.16 3.77
C CYS A 84 -8.18 11.73 4.60
N GLY A 85 -9.26 12.50 4.55
CA GLY A 85 -10.46 12.27 5.37
C GLY A 85 -10.99 10.83 5.30
N PRO A 86 -11.20 10.24 4.10
CA PRO A 86 -11.61 8.84 3.95
C PRO A 86 -10.64 7.85 4.58
N THR A 87 -9.33 7.99 4.31
CA THR A 87 -8.30 7.08 4.84
C THR A 87 -8.17 7.17 6.35
N PHE A 88 -8.23 8.39 6.91
CA PHE A 88 -8.26 8.60 8.35
C PHE A 88 -9.47 7.92 9.00
N ASN A 89 -10.66 8.09 8.42
CA ASN A 89 -11.88 7.48 8.94
C ASN A 89 -11.80 5.94 8.94
N GLU A 90 -11.28 5.36 7.86
CA GLU A 90 -11.12 3.91 7.78
C GLU A 90 -10.11 3.39 8.82
N TYR A 91 -9.01 4.10 9.04
CA TYR A 91 -8.08 3.79 10.12
C TYR A 91 -8.76 3.87 11.50
N CYS A 92 -9.52 4.93 11.79
CA CYS A 92 -10.24 5.09 13.05
C CYS A 92 -11.20 3.92 13.32
N LYS A 93 -11.95 3.44 12.32
CA LYS A 93 -12.84 2.28 12.47
C LYS A 93 -12.06 1.01 12.79
N SER A 94 -10.90 0.82 12.14
CA SER A 94 -10.09 -0.40 12.28
C SER A 94 -9.54 -0.64 13.68
N VAL A 95 -9.37 0.44 14.45
CA VAL A 95 -8.75 0.38 15.78
C VAL A 95 -9.75 0.39 16.94
N LEU A 96 -11.04 0.45 16.64
CA LEU A 96 -12.09 0.38 17.64
C LEU A 96 -11.99 -0.94 18.46
N PRO A 97 -12.26 -0.89 19.77
CA PRO A 97 -12.82 0.23 20.55
C PRO A 97 -11.79 1.24 21.08
N ARG A 98 -10.50 1.12 20.71
CA ARG A 98 -9.44 2.02 21.20
C ARG A 98 -9.36 3.30 20.37
N GLU A 99 -8.79 4.35 20.95
CA GLU A 99 -8.51 5.60 20.23
C GLU A 99 -7.18 5.53 19.47
N VAL A 100 -7.06 6.31 18.38
CA VAL A 100 -5.89 6.32 17.50
C VAL A 100 -4.59 6.70 18.21
N THR A 101 -4.65 7.49 19.29
CA THR A 101 -3.47 7.97 20.05
C THR A 101 -2.98 7.00 21.12
N VAL A 102 -3.68 5.88 21.33
CA VAL A 102 -3.27 4.84 22.31
C VAL A 102 -2.07 4.04 21.80
N PHE A 103 -1.94 3.92 20.48
CA PHE A 103 -0.88 3.18 19.82
C PHE A 103 0.35 4.08 19.68
N ASP A 104 1.54 3.48 19.79
CA ASP A 104 2.78 4.18 19.48
C ASP A 104 2.95 4.35 17.95
N PHE A 105 4.02 5.04 17.54
CA PHE A 105 4.23 5.33 16.12
C PHE A 105 4.49 4.06 15.30
N VAL A 106 5.18 3.07 15.88
CA VAL A 106 5.53 1.81 15.22
C VAL A 106 4.28 0.97 15.00
N GLU A 107 3.47 0.78 16.05
CA GLU A 107 2.23 0.02 15.99
C GLU A 107 1.22 0.69 15.04
N THR A 108 1.11 2.02 15.07
CA THR A 108 0.29 2.78 14.13
C THR A 108 0.72 2.54 12.68
N SER A 109 2.03 2.59 12.42
CA SER A 109 2.59 2.38 11.08
C SER A 109 2.31 0.95 10.56
N GLU A 110 2.45 -0.06 11.42
CA GLU A 110 2.14 -1.45 11.05
C GLU A 110 0.65 -1.67 10.78
N LYS A 111 -0.24 -1.04 11.56
CA LYS A 111 -1.69 -1.09 11.30
C LYS A 111 -2.07 -0.42 9.98
N LEU A 112 -1.46 0.72 9.66
CA LEU A 112 -1.68 1.40 8.37
C LEU A 112 -1.23 0.53 7.19
N LYS A 113 -0.06 -0.12 7.30
CA LYS A 113 0.39 -1.10 6.30
C LYS A 113 -0.61 -2.24 6.18
N ALA A 114 -1.02 -2.86 7.29
CA ALA A 114 -1.98 -3.96 7.26
C ALA A 114 -3.31 -3.62 6.57
N LEU A 115 -3.78 -2.37 6.67
CA LEU A 115 -5.03 -1.90 6.07
C LEU A 115 -4.91 -1.49 4.60
N PHE A 116 -3.82 -0.81 4.25
CA PHE A 116 -3.72 -0.10 2.98
C PHE A 116 -2.62 -0.64 2.06
N SER A 117 -1.74 -1.50 2.56
CA SER A 117 -0.80 -2.23 1.71
C SER A 117 -1.57 -3.15 0.78
N ARG A 118 -1.10 -3.27 -0.47
CA ARG A 118 -1.64 -4.27 -1.37
C ARG A 118 -1.37 -5.66 -0.78
N PRO A 119 -2.35 -6.56 -0.69
CA PRO A 119 -2.12 -7.95 -0.34
C PRO A 119 -1.41 -8.62 -1.53
N GLN A 120 -0.13 -8.32 -1.71
CA GLN A 120 0.69 -8.86 -2.76
C GLN A 120 1.54 -9.98 -2.16
N SER A 121 1.34 -11.20 -2.63
CA SER A 121 2.17 -12.33 -2.23
C SER A 121 3.58 -12.13 -2.78
N VAL A 122 4.61 -12.55 -2.02
CA VAL A 122 6.00 -12.60 -2.49
C VAL A 122 6.14 -13.36 -3.82
N TRP A 123 5.25 -14.33 -4.09
CA TRP A 123 5.21 -15.04 -5.37
C TRP A 123 4.75 -14.16 -6.53
N ILE A 124 3.84 -13.23 -6.27
CA ILE A 124 3.43 -12.22 -7.25
C ILE A 124 4.60 -11.27 -7.49
N ASP A 125 5.25 -10.73 -6.46
CA ASP A 125 6.44 -9.85 -6.62
C ASP A 125 7.53 -10.52 -7.47
N ARG A 126 7.80 -11.80 -7.18
CA ARG A 126 8.76 -12.61 -7.95
C ARG A 126 8.35 -12.75 -9.41
N TYR A 127 7.07 -13.05 -9.65
CA TYR A 127 6.53 -13.15 -11.00
C TYR A 127 6.52 -11.81 -11.75
N GLU A 128 6.25 -10.70 -11.05
CA GLU A 128 6.29 -9.34 -11.61
C GLU A 128 7.70 -8.97 -12.07
N CYS A 129 8.71 -9.26 -11.24
CA CYS A 129 10.11 -9.05 -11.60
C CYS A 129 10.47 -9.82 -12.88
N LEU A 130 10.09 -11.10 -12.97
CA LEU A 130 10.45 -11.96 -14.10
C LEU A 130 9.73 -11.61 -15.42
N ARG A 131 8.49 -11.11 -15.34
CA ARG A 131 7.73 -10.67 -16.53
C ARG A 131 8.06 -9.24 -16.95
N SER A 132 8.81 -8.49 -16.14
CA SER A 132 9.06 -7.08 -16.37
C SER A 132 9.96 -6.86 -17.59
N VAL A 133 9.51 -6.01 -18.50
CA VAL A 133 10.23 -5.61 -19.72
C VAL A 133 10.28 -4.08 -19.77
N LYS A 134 11.30 -3.52 -20.41
CA LYS A 134 11.37 -2.06 -20.66
C LYS A 134 10.31 -1.69 -21.69
N ASP A 135 9.51 -0.67 -21.42
CA ASP A 135 8.59 -0.15 -22.42
C ASP A 135 9.36 0.66 -23.47
N ASP A 136 8.88 0.74 -24.71
CA ASP A 136 9.60 1.40 -25.81
C ASP A 136 9.94 2.87 -25.47
N ASP A 137 8.98 3.59 -24.90
CA ASP A 137 9.10 5.00 -24.51
C ASP A 137 9.70 5.24 -23.11
N GLU A 138 10.03 4.18 -22.37
CA GLU A 138 10.56 4.32 -21.00
C GLU A 138 12.05 4.74 -21.01
N ASP A 139 12.36 5.83 -20.32
CA ASP A 139 13.74 6.25 -20.07
C ASP A 139 14.52 5.14 -19.35
N PHE A 140 15.77 4.92 -19.76
CA PHE A 140 16.59 3.84 -19.23
C PHE A 140 16.88 3.99 -17.74
N GLY A 141 17.05 5.22 -17.24
CA GLY A 141 17.25 5.47 -15.82
C GLY A 141 16.02 5.08 -14.98
N THR A 142 14.84 5.45 -15.46
CA THR A 142 13.55 5.05 -14.88
C THR A 142 13.41 3.52 -14.86
N PHE A 143 13.69 2.87 -15.98
CA PHE A 143 13.67 1.40 -16.09
C PHE A 143 14.60 0.73 -15.08
N ILE A 144 15.86 1.19 -14.97
CA ILE A 144 16.83 0.60 -14.03
C ILE A 144 16.39 0.79 -12.58
N ASN A 145 15.80 1.93 -12.24
CA ASN A 145 15.27 2.16 -10.88
C ASN A 145 14.08 1.24 -10.59
N ARG A 146 13.17 1.05 -11.55
CA ARG A 146 12.07 0.08 -11.46
C ARG A 146 12.59 -1.36 -11.31
N GLN A 147 13.61 -1.75 -12.08
CA GLN A 147 14.25 -3.06 -11.98
C GLN A 147 14.93 -3.29 -10.62
N LYS A 148 15.62 -2.28 -10.07
CA LYS A 148 16.21 -2.36 -8.72
C LYS A 148 15.15 -2.62 -7.65
N LYS A 149 13.98 -1.97 -7.74
CA LYS A 149 12.84 -2.24 -6.85
C LYS A 149 12.39 -3.70 -6.97
N LEU A 150 12.10 -4.14 -8.19
CA LEU A 150 11.63 -5.50 -8.48
C LEU A 150 12.63 -6.58 -8.02
N LEU A 151 13.93 -6.39 -8.23
CA LEU A 151 14.96 -7.33 -7.79
C LEU A 151 15.10 -7.41 -6.26
N ARG A 152 14.92 -6.28 -5.56
CA ARG A 152 14.88 -6.27 -4.10
C ARG A 152 13.69 -7.08 -3.59
N ASP A 153 12.51 -6.85 -4.17
CA ASP A 153 11.27 -7.48 -3.76
C ASP A 153 11.23 -8.96 -4.16
N PHE A 154 11.89 -9.35 -5.26
CA PHE A 154 12.09 -10.75 -5.68
C PHE A 154 12.77 -11.60 -4.59
N ASN A 155 13.68 -10.99 -3.83
CA ASN A 155 14.40 -11.62 -2.72
C ASN A 155 15.02 -12.98 -3.08
N PHE A 156 15.95 -12.96 -4.04
CA PHE A 156 16.58 -14.16 -4.62
C PHE A 156 17.25 -15.05 -3.56
N LYS A 157 17.78 -14.45 -2.50
CA LYS A 157 18.47 -15.18 -1.41
C LYS A 157 17.56 -16.16 -0.66
N LYS A 158 16.25 -15.92 -0.67
CA LYS A 158 15.24 -16.79 -0.04
C LYS A 158 14.50 -17.66 -1.07
N LEU A 159 15.03 -17.82 -2.27
CA LEU A 159 14.46 -18.66 -3.31
C LEU A 159 15.31 -19.91 -3.47
N ASN A 160 14.71 -21.08 -3.33
CA ASN A 160 15.38 -22.35 -3.59
C ASN A 160 15.27 -22.75 -5.07
N GLU A 161 16.04 -23.75 -5.49
CA GLU A 161 16.10 -24.20 -6.89
C GLU A 161 14.75 -24.70 -7.41
N GLU A 162 14.01 -25.47 -6.62
CA GLU A 162 12.70 -26.01 -6.98
C GLU A 162 11.68 -24.89 -7.22
N GLN A 163 11.65 -23.92 -6.31
CA GLN A 163 10.83 -22.72 -6.40
C GLN A 163 11.21 -21.89 -7.64
N PHE A 164 12.50 -21.75 -7.93
CA PHE A 164 12.96 -21.05 -9.13
C PHE A 164 12.52 -21.77 -10.41
N ASN A 165 12.62 -23.10 -10.48
CA ASN A 165 12.14 -23.87 -11.62
C ASN A 165 10.64 -23.69 -11.84
N CYS A 166 9.85 -23.63 -10.76
CA CYS A 166 8.42 -23.32 -10.84
C CYS A 166 8.16 -21.88 -11.32
N MET A 167 8.97 -20.90 -10.92
CA MET A 167 8.90 -19.52 -11.42
C MET A 167 9.21 -19.44 -12.91
N VAL A 168 10.21 -20.18 -13.39
CA VAL A 168 10.56 -20.24 -14.81
C VAL A 168 9.40 -20.83 -15.62
N LEU A 169 8.73 -21.86 -15.09
CA LEU A 169 7.53 -22.43 -15.72
C LEU A 169 6.40 -21.39 -15.86
N LEU A 170 6.17 -20.53 -14.87
CA LEU A 170 5.20 -19.42 -14.97
C LEU A 170 5.48 -18.50 -16.17
N ILE A 171 6.77 -18.27 -16.48
CA ILE A 171 7.19 -17.39 -17.58
C ILE A 171 7.08 -18.07 -18.94
N PHE A 172 7.24 -19.39 -19.00
CA PHE A 172 7.03 -20.15 -20.23
C PHE A 172 5.54 -20.21 -20.64
N LEU A 173 4.62 -20.13 -19.67
CA LEU A 173 3.18 -20.04 -19.90
C LEU A 173 2.72 -18.62 -20.26
N LYS A 174 3.19 -18.12 -21.42
CA LYS A 174 2.95 -16.73 -21.88
C LYS A 174 1.53 -16.49 -22.40
N SER A 175 0.84 -17.53 -22.87
CA SER A 175 -0.46 -17.38 -23.51
C SER A 175 -1.52 -16.92 -22.49
N PRO A 176 -2.41 -15.99 -22.85
CA PRO A 176 -3.56 -15.64 -22.00
C PRO A 176 -4.44 -16.85 -21.66
N LYS A 177 -4.47 -17.87 -22.52
CA LYS A 177 -5.21 -19.13 -22.30
C LYS A 177 -4.69 -19.93 -21.10
N ASP A 178 -3.43 -19.73 -20.73
CA ASP A 178 -2.77 -20.44 -19.62
C ASP A 178 -2.87 -19.66 -18.30
N ALA A 179 -3.69 -18.60 -18.24
CA ALA A 179 -3.88 -17.80 -17.02
C ALA A 179 -4.25 -18.67 -15.81
N THR A 180 -5.15 -19.64 -15.99
CA THR A 180 -5.56 -20.54 -14.91
C THR A 180 -4.44 -21.47 -14.45
N LEU A 181 -3.58 -21.93 -15.38
CA LEU A 181 -2.40 -22.73 -15.02
C LEU A 181 -1.41 -21.90 -14.20
N ARG A 182 -1.18 -20.64 -14.59
CA ARG A 182 -0.34 -19.71 -13.83
C ARG A 182 -0.88 -19.46 -12.42
N SER A 183 -2.18 -19.21 -12.29
CA SER A 183 -2.83 -19.06 -10.98
C SER A 183 -2.67 -20.31 -10.11
N ARG A 184 -2.76 -21.50 -10.71
CA ARG A 184 -2.60 -22.77 -9.99
C ARG A 184 -1.18 -23.01 -9.50
N ILE A 185 -0.18 -22.70 -10.32
CA ILE A 185 1.24 -22.75 -9.92
C ILE A 185 1.48 -21.80 -8.74
N LEU A 186 1.00 -20.55 -8.83
CA LEU A 186 1.14 -19.56 -7.75
C LEU A 186 0.48 -20.02 -6.44
N ALA A 187 -0.72 -20.60 -6.53
CA ALA A 187 -1.40 -21.16 -5.36
C ALA A 187 -0.62 -22.32 -4.74
N LYS A 188 -0.06 -23.21 -5.55
CA LYS A 188 0.74 -24.34 -5.08
C LYS A 188 2.05 -23.91 -4.43
N LEU A 189 2.71 -22.90 -4.99
CA LEU A 189 3.90 -22.28 -4.39
C LEU A 189 3.59 -21.59 -3.05
N ALA A 190 2.43 -20.93 -2.95
CA ALA A 190 1.99 -20.32 -1.70
C ALA A 190 1.67 -21.37 -0.62
N ALA A 191 1.10 -22.52 -1.01
CA ALA A 191 0.75 -23.61 -0.10
C ALA A 191 1.97 -24.42 0.35
N ASP A 192 2.82 -24.85 -0.59
CA ASP A 192 3.91 -25.78 -0.32
C ASP A 192 5.18 -25.06 0.20
N GLY A 193 5.30 -23.74 -0.05
CA GLY A 193 6.38 -22.91 0.46
C GLY A 193 7.77 -23.47 0.13
N ASP A 194 8.58 -23.71 1.15
CA ASP A 194 9.95 -24.25 1.00
C ASP A 194 9.99 -25.74 0.64
N THR A 195 8.89 -26.45 0.81
CA THR A 195 8.82 -27.90 0.54
C THR A 195 8.39 -28.23 -0.89
N VAL A 196 8.05 -27.20 -1.69
CA VAL A 196 7.62 -27.37 -3.08
C VAL A 196 8.66 -28.12 -3.90
N LYS A 197 8.16 -28.95 -4.82
CA LYS A 197 8.95 -29.69 -5.79
C LYS A 197 8.44 -29.41 -7.19
N TYR A 198 9.35 -29.20 -8.13
CA TYR A 198 8.99 -28.91 -9.51
C TYR A 198 8.11 -30.00 -10.10
N ASP A 199 8.48 -31.27 -9.90
CA ASP A 199 7.72 -32.41 -10.42
C ASP A 199 6.30 -32.49 -9.85
N THR A 200 6.12 -32.18 -8.55
CA THR A 200 4.78 -32.21 -7.95
C THR A 200 3.88 -31.10 -8.50
N VAL A 201 4.45 -29.95 -8.87
CA VAL A 201 3.73 -28.88 -9.57
C VAL A 201 3.37 -29.32 -10.99
N VAL A 202 4.30 -29.92 -11.73
CA VAL A 202 4.06 -30.41 -13.08
C VAL A 202 2.97 -31.49 -13.11
N ASP A 203 3.02 -32.45 -12.18
CA ASP A 203 2.03 -33.51 -12.09
C ASP A 203 0.66 -32.98 -11.70
N ASP A 204 0.61 -32.02 -10.79
CA ASP A 204 -0.62 -31.29 -10.47
C ASP A 204 -1.23 -30.67 -11.74
N LEU A 205 -0.44 -29.97 -12.56
CA LEU A 205 -0.91 -29.36 -13.82
C LEU A 205 -1.40 -30.41 -14.82
N LYS A 206 -0.71 -31.54 -14.97
CA LYS A 206 -1.14 -32.64 -15.86
C LYS A 206 -2.50 -33.18 -15.45
N VAL A 207 -2.70 -33.44 -14.15
CA VAL A 207 -3.98 -33.92 -13.61
C VAL A 207 -5.10 -32.93 -13.95
N TYR A 208 -4.86 -31.64 -13.72
CA TYR A 208 -5.85 -30.61 -14.04
C TYR A 208 -6.18 -30.50 -15.52
N MET A 209 -5.19 -30.61 -16.40
CA MET A 209 -5.42 -30.66 -17.84
C MET A 209 -6.26 -31.88 -18.25
N SER A 210 -6.04 -33.05 -17.63
CA SER A 210 -6.88 -34.24 -17.85
C SER A 210 -8.32 -33.98 -17.43
N THR A 211 -8.53 -33.42 -16.24
CA THR A 211 -9.87 -33.09 -15.73
C THR A 211 -10.60 -32.10 -16.64
N ILE A 212 -9.92 -31.09 -17.17
CA ILE A 212 -10.52 -30.17 -18.15
C ILE A 212 -10.88 -30.91 -19.44
N ALA A 213 -10.03 -31.80 -19.93
CA ALA A 213 -10.29 -32.55 -21.16
C ALA A 213 -11.51 -33.47 -21.00
N GLU A 214 -11.63 -34.15 -19.85
CA GLU A 214 -12.79 -34.99 -19.51
C GLU A 214 -14.07 -34.15 -19.41
N ALA A 215 -14.04 -33.02 -18.69
CA ALA A 215 -15.20 -32.13 -18.58
C ALA A 215 -15.68 -31.65 -19.96
N LYS A 216 -14.74 -31.24 -20.84
CA LYS A 216 -15.07 -30.86 -22.22
C LYS A 216 -15.67 -32.00 -23.03
N ALA A 217 -15.26 -33.24 -22.80
CA ALA A 217 -15.81 -34.40 -23.49
C ALA A 217 -17.27 -34.66 -23.10
N LEU A 218 -17.64 -34.40 -21.84
CA LEU A 218 -19.02 -34.52 -21.35
C LEU A 218 -19.95 -33.43 -21.91
N GLU A 219 -19.40 -32.25 -22.21
CA GLU A 219 -20.16 -31.11 -22.76
C GLU A 219 -20.36 -31.18 -24.29
N GLN A 220 -19.73 -32.14 -24.98
CA GLN A 220 -19.97 -32.30 -26.43
C GLN A 220 -21.40 -32.80 -26.66
N PRO A 221 -22.23 -32.09 -27.45
CA PRO A 221 -23.56 -32.55 -27.76
C PRO A 221 -23.50 -33.91 -28.45
N LEU A 222 -24.28 -34.87 -27.95
CA LEU A 222 -24.61 -36.14 -28.60
C LEU A 222 -25.37 -35.85 -29.91
N PHE A 223 -24.69 -35.35 -30.93
CA PHE A 223 -25.22 -35.23 -32.28
C PHE A 223 -24.42 -36.13 -33.22
N ARG A 224 -24.55 -37.44 -33.00
CA ARG A 224 -24.51 -38.37 -34.11
C ARG A 224 -25.93 -38.49 -34.63
N SER A 225 -26.18 -37.74 -35.68
CA SER A 225 -27.30 -37.92 -36.60
C SER A 225 -27.46 -39.42 -36.86
N ILE A 226 -28.49 -40.02 -36.25
CA ILE A 226 -29.03 -41.28 -36.70
C ILE A 226 -29.65 -40.94 -38.06
N CYS A 227 -28.86 -41.08 -39.12
CA CYS A 227 -29.39 -41.10 -40.47
C CYS A 227 -30.29 -42.32 -40.57
N TRP A 228 -31.58 -42.13 -40.28
CA TRP A 228 -32.63 -43.04 -40.70
C TRP A 228 -32.55 -43.14 -42.23
N GLN A 229 -32.12 -44.29 -42.74
CA GLN A 229 -32.32 -44.65 -44.15
C GLN A 229 -33.72 -45.24 -44.27
N PRO A 230 -34.65 -44.63 -45.05
CA PRO A 230 -35.87 -45.30 -45.43
C PRO A 230 -35.59 -46.35 -46.52
N ASN A 231 -36.30 -47.47 -46.41
CA ASN A 231 -36.32 -48.62 -47.32
C ASN A 231 -36.35 -48.29 -48.81
#